data_AF-A0A6V7L8Y6-F1
#
_entry.id   AF-A0A6V7L8Y6-F1
#
_cell.length_a   1.000
_cell.length_b   1.000
_cell.length_c   1.000
_cell.angle_alpha   90.00
_cell.angle_beta   90.00
_cell.angle_gamma   90.00
#
_symmetry.space_group_name_H-M   'P 1'
#
loop_
_entity.id
_entity.type
_entity.pdbx_description
1 polymer ?
#
loop_
_entity_poly.entity_id
_entity_poly.type
_entity_poly.pdbx_seq_one_letter_code
_entity_poly.pdbx_strand_id
1 'polypeptide(L)' 'LFKRAIIQSGTVASSWALSYTPKEDAMKLADKLGIKPTDTADLVEKLSAIPTPQLVQASGEISQTK' A
#
# COMPACT_ATOMS: atom_id res chain seq x y z
N LEU A 1 25.03 12.60 2.93
CA LEU A 1 23.56 12.51 3.04
C LEU A 1 22.90 13.74 2.42
N PHE A 2 22.91 14.97 2.97
CA PHE A 2 22.55 16.19 2.22
C PHE A 2 22.84 17.46 3.02
N LYS A 3 22.95 18.63 2.37
CA LYS A 3 23.22 19.93 3.02
C LYS A 3 21.96 20.75 3.29
N ARG A 4 20.98 20.74 2.39
CA ARG A 4 19.69 21.47 2.48
C ARG A 4 18.61 20.72 1.68
N ALA A 5 17.35 20.88 2.09
CA ALA A 5 16.16 20.41 1.38
C ALA A 5 15.07 21.48 1.41
N ILE A 6 14.32 21.64 0.33
CA ILE A 6 13.15 22.53 0.24
C ILE A 6 11.94 21.62 0.01
N ILE A 7 10.92 21.79 0.85
CA ILE A 7 9.68 21.03 0.79
C ILE A 7 8.58 21.98 0.29
N GLN A 8 7.94 21.66 -0.83
CA GLN A 8 6.88 22.48 -1.42
C GLN A 8 5.55 21.71 -1.46
N SER A 9 4.49 22.37 -0.99
CA SER A 9 3.09 21.90 -1.09
C SER A 9 2.77 20.53 -0.48
N GLY A 10 3.63 19.96 0.35
CA GLY A 10 3.38 18.70 1.06
C GLY A 10 4.29 18.56 2.27
N THR A 11 3.75 18.21 3.44
CA THR A 11 4.54 18.06 4.67
C THR A 11 4.32 16.69 5.27
N VAL A 12 5.24 16.19 6.10
CA VAL A 12 5.07 14.91 6.81
C VAL A 12 3.87 14.93 7.76
N ALA A 13 3.48 16.12 8.25
CA ALA A 13 2.32 16.30 9.10
C ALA A 13 0.99 16.30 8.33
N SER A 14 1.03 16.24 6.99
CA SER A 14 -0.17 16.15 6.18
C SER A 14 -0.81 14.77 6.39
N SER A 15 -2.13 14.73 6.58
CA SER A 15 -2.87 13.50 6.93
C SER A 15 -2.81 12.40 5.86
N TRP A 16 -2.47 12.75 4.62
CA TRP A 16 -2.30 11.84 3.49
C TRP A 16 -0.86 11.38 3.29
N ALA A 17 0.11 11.98 4.00
CA ALA A 17 1.53 11.65 3.84
C ALA A 17 1.93 10.37 4.59
N LEU A 18 1.13 9.96 5.59
CA LEU A 18 1.39 8.76 6.39
C LEU A 18 0.24 7.76 6.23
N SER A 19 0.58 6.49 6.04
CA SER A 19 -0.39 5.41 6.20
C SER A 19 -0.42 4.99 7.66
N TYR A 20 -1.56 5.21 8.32
CA TYR A 20 -1.75 4.87 9.74
C TYR A 20 -2.19 3.41 9.95
N THR A 21 -2.74 2.78 8.91
CA THR A 21 -3.28 1.40 8.94
C THR A 21 -2.77 0.57 7.76
N PRO A 22 -1.43 0.47 7.57
CA PRO A 22 -0.86 -0.19 6.39
C PRO A 22 -1.15 -1.70 6.37
N LYS A 23 -1.30 -2.32 7.54
CA LYS A 23 -1.61 -3.75 7.66
C LYS A 23 -3.03 -4.03 7.18
N GLU A 24 -3.99 -3.24 7.63
CA GLU A 24 -5.40 -3.40 7.26
C GLU A 24 -5.59 -3.18 5.75
N ASP A 25 -4.90 -2.19 5.18
CA ASP A 25 -4.97 -1.91 3.75
C ASP A 25 -4.31 -3.02 2.92
N ALA A 26 -3.19 -3.58 3.38
CA ALA A 26 -2.58 -4.76 2.76
C ALA A 26 -3.48 -6.00 2.82
N MET A 27 -4.19 -6.21 3.94
CA MET A 27 -5.15 -7.31 4.08
C MET A 27 -6.35 -7.14 3.14
N LYS A 28 -6.91 -5.92 3.02
CA LYS A 28 -7.99 -5.62 2.05
C LYS A 28 -7.54 -5.87 0.61
N LEU A 29 -6.30 -5.53 0.28
CA LEU A 29 -5.72 -5.81 -1.03
C LEU A 29 -5.61 -7.33 -1.27
N ALA A 30 -5.18 -8.08 -0.26
CA ALA A 30 -5.10 -9.53 -0.32
C ALA A 30 -6.49 -10.17 -0.54
N ASP A 31 -7.48 -9.73 0.23
CA ASP A 31 -8.87 -10.21 0.13
C ASP A 31 -9.44 -9.96 -1.27
N LYS A 32 -9.14 -8.80 -1.85
CA LYS A 32 -9.58 -8.44 -3.20
C LYS A 32 -8.93 -9.29 -4.30
N LEU A 33 -7.69 -9.70 -4.08
CA LEU A 33 -6.95 -10.61 -4.96
C LEU A 33 -7.31 -12.09 -4.68
N GLY A 34 -8.20 -12.37 -3.72
CA GLY A 34 -8.61 -13.71 -3.34
C GLY A 34 -7.55 -14.49 -2.54
N ILE A 35 -6.55 -13.79 -2.00
CA ILE A 35 -5.47 -14.38 -1.23
C ILE A 35 -5.91 -14.48 0.23
N LYS A 36 -5.92 -15.70 0.78
CA LYS A 36 -6.03 -15.92 2.22
C LYS A 36 -4.64 -16.18 2.79
N PRO A 37 -3.96 -15.17 3.36
CA PRO A 37 -2.68 -15.36 4.03
C PRO A 37 -2.90 -16.02 5.39
N THR A 38 -2.06 -17.00 5.73
CA THR A 38 -2.03 -17.60 7.07
C THR A 38 -1.07 -16.83 7.97
N ASP A 39 -0.01 -16.26 7.39
CA ASP A 39 0.95 -15.39 8.05
C ASP A 39 1.27 -14.14 7.20
N THR A 40 1.81 -13.11 7.83
CA THR A 40 2.29 -11.86 7.21
C THR A 40 3.47 -12.07 6.27
N ALA A 41 4.35 -13.05 6.53
CA ALA A 41 5.42 -13.41 5.62
C ALA A 41 4.86 -14.01 4.32
N ASP A 42 3.92 -14.96 4.43
CA ASP A 42 3.21 -15.56 3.29
C ASP A 42 2.45 -14.51 2.47
N LEU A 43 1.88 -13.50 3.14
CA LEU A 43 1.20 -12.40 2.46
C LEU A 43 2.16 -11.64 1.55
N VAL A 44 3.35 -11.28 2.05
CA VAL A 44 4.35 -10.54 1.27
C VAL A 44 4.84 -11.39 0.10
N GLU A 45 5.11 -12.67 0.32
CA GLU A 45 5.55 -13.58 -0.74
C GLU A 45 4.52 -13.68 -1.86
N LYS A 46 3.24 -13.91 -1.51
CA LYS A 46 2.15 -14.00 -2.48
C LYS A 46 1.90 -12.68 -3.21
N LEU A 47 1.94 -11.54 -2.52
CA LEU A 47 1.81 -10.23 -3.15
C LEU A 47 2.98 -9.94 -4.10
N SER A 48 4.19 -10.37 -3.74
CA SER A 48 5.39 -10.17 -4.58
C SER A 48 5.38 -11.01 -5.86
N ALA A 49 4.69 -12.15 -5.86
CA ALA A 49 4.58 -13.04 -7.01
C ALA A 49 3.54 -12.56 -8.06
N ILE A 50 2.64 -11.64 -7.69
CA ILE A 50 1.57 -11.17 -8.59
C ILE A 50 2.11 -10.16 -9.60
N PRO A 51 1.69 -10.23 -10.88
CA PRO A 51 2.04 -9.22 -11.86
C PRO A 51 1.65 -7.81 -11.42
N THR A 52 2.60 -6.87 -11.52
CA THR A 52 2.42 -5.46 -11.12
C THR A 52 1.16 -4.80 -11.71
N PRO A 53 0.75 -5.04 -12.97
CA PRO A 53 -0.46 -4.44 -13.51
C PRO A 53 -1.73 -4.81 -12.72
N GLN A 54 -1.83 -6.06 -12.26
CA GLN A 54 -2.99 -6.53 -11.49
C GLN A 54 -3.00 -5.92 -10.09
N LEU A 55 -1.83 -5.78 -9.45
CA LEU A 55 -1.69 -5.12 -8.14
C LEU A 55 -2.11 -3.65 -8.20
N VAL A 56 -1.68 -2.93 -9.24
CA VAL A 56 -2.01 -1.51 -9.43
C VAL A 56 -3.50 -1.34 -9.68
N GLN A 57 -4.12 -2.20 -10.49
CA GLN A 57 -5.56 -2.16 -10.73
C GLN A 57 -6.34 -2.41 -9.43
N ALA A 58 -6.01 -3.47 -8.70
CA ALA A 58 -6.69 -3.79 -7.44
C ALA A 58 -6.53 -2.66 -6.40
N SER A 59 -5.34 -2.06 -6.29
CA SER A 59 -5.07 -0.91 -5.41
C SER A 59 -5.83 0.36 -5.82
N GLY A 60 -5.90 0.65 -7.12
CA GLY A 60 -6.65 1.78 -7.65
C GLY A 60 -8.13 1.68 -7.31
N GLU A 61 -8.73 0.49 -7.47
CA GLU A 61 -10.13 0.28 -7.13
C GLU A 61 -10.40 0.38 -5.61
N ILE A 62 -9.48 -0.08 -4.75
CA ILE A 62 -9.60 0.09 -3.28
C ILE A 62 -9.58 1.57 -2.91
N SER A 63 -8.76 2.36 -3.58
CA SER A 63 -8.64 3.81 -3.33
C SER A 63 -9.89 4.60 -3.75
N GLN A 64 -10.62 4.11 -4.76
CA GLN A 64 -11.86 4.73 -5.28
C GLN A 64 -13.11 4.35 -4.47
N THR A 65 -13.04 3.32 -3.62
CA THR A 65 -14.17 2.88 -2.78
C THR A 65 -14.21 3.62 -1.43
N LYS A 66 -13.43 4.70 -1.30
CA LYS A 66 -13.25 5.46 -0.06
C LYS A 66 -14.03 6.77 -0.07
#